data_AF-A0A2G8RCB3-F1
#
_entry.id   AF-A0A2G8RCB3-F1
#
_cell.length_a   1.000
_cell.length_b   1.000
_cell.length_c   1.000
_cell.angle_alpha   90.00
_cell.angle_beta   90.00
_cell.angle_gamma   90.00
#
_symmetry.space_group_name_H-M   'P 1'
#
loop_
_entity.id
_entity.type
_entity.pdbx_description
1 polymer ?
#
loop_
_entity_poly.entity_id
_entity_poly.type
_entity_poly.pdbx_seq_one_letter_code
_entity_poly.pdbx_strand_id
1 'polypeptide(L)' 'MPGPELRIAQGARVQRKFLNEMPQASAIHWHGIRIDNAMDGVAGLTQAAVEPGESFDYDFVAPDAGTY' A
#
# COMPACT_ATOMS: atom_id res chain seq x y z
N MET A 1 10.35 15.25 1.94
CA MET A 1 11.30 14.21 1.47
C MET A 1 10.48 13.15 0.75
N PRO A 2 10.92 12.62 -0.40
CA PRO A 2 10.27 11.46 -1.00
C PRO A 2 10.56 10.19 -0.18
N GLY A 3 9.65 9.22 -0.26
CA GLY A 3 9.88 7.87 0.25
C GLY A 3 10.92 7.11 -0.61
N PRO A 4 11.32 5.90 -0.20
CA PRO A 4 12.21 5.05 -0.99
C PRO A 4 11.56 4.62 -2.31
N GLU A 5 12.37 4.44 -3.35
CA GLU A 5 11.92 3.85 -4.61
C GLU A 5 11.62 2.35 -4.41
N LEU A 6 10.44 1.90 -4.86
CA LEU A 6 10.08 0.49 -4.92
C LEU A 6 10.25 -0.02 -6.36
N ARG A 7 11.12 -1.00 -6.55
CA ARG A 7 11.31 -1.69 -7.84
C ARG A 7 10.76 -3.11 -7.75
N ILE A 8 9.72 -3.38 -8.52
CA ILE A 8 8.98 -4.64 -8.54
C ILE A 8 8.88 -5.11 -9.99
N ALA A 9 9.18 -6.38 -10.26
CA ALA A 9 9.00 -6.95 -11.58
C ALA A 9 7.51 -7.11 -11.90
N GLN A 10 7.11 -6.88 -13.14
CA GLN A 10 5.74 -7.12 -13.57
C GLN A 10 5.34 -8.59 -13.30
N GLY A 11 4.15 -8.79 -12.76
CA GLY A 11 3.62 -10.09 -12.35
C GLY A 11 4.14 -10.60 -11.00
N ALA A 12 5.09 -9.91 -10.37
CA ALA A 12 5.57 -10.29 -9.04
C ALA A 12 4.56 -9.94 -7.95
N ARG A 13 4.57 -10.74 -6.88
CA ARG A 13 3.78 -10.48 -5.68
C ARG A 13 4.52 -9.50 -4.77
N VAL A 14 3.79 -8.50 -4.31
CA VAL A 14 4.21 -7.48 -3.35
C VAL A 14 3.66 -7.87 -2.00
N GLN A 15 4.54 -8.11 -1.03
CA GLN A 15 4.19 -8.36 0.37
C GLN A 15 4.92 -7.34 1.23
N ARG A 16 4.20 -6.33 1.73
CA ARG A 16 4.79 -5.20 2.44
C ARG A 16 3.95 -4.83 3.65
N LYS A 17 4.62 -4.77 4.81
CA LYS A 17 4.04 -4.27 6.04
C LYS A 17 4.19 -2.76 6.12
N PHE A 18 3.07 -2.05 6.16
CA PHE A 18 3.04 -0.64 6.55
C PHE A 18 2.98 -0.56 8.08
N LEU A 19 3.94 0.11 8.70
CA LEU A 19 3.96 0.43 10.12
C LEU A 19 3.69 1.93 10.28
N ASN A 20 2.63 2.28 11.01
CA ASN A 20 2.30 3.68 11.23
C ASN A 20 2.95 4.21 12.51
N GLU A 21 4.13 4.82 12.38
CA GLU A 21 4.83 5.46 13.52
C GLU A 21 4.46 6.95 13.68
N MET A 22 3.50 7.46 12.89
CA MET A 22 3.03 8.85 12.98
C MET A 22 2.01 9.03 14.10
N PRO A 23 1.82 10.26 14.62
CA PRO A 23 0.82 10.52 15.66
C PRO A 23 -0.63 10.56 15.16
N GLN A 24 -0.88 10.26 13.88
CA GLN A 24 -2.22 10.24 13.29
C GLN A 24 -2.47 8.96 12.50
N ALA A 25 -3.74 8.56 12.40
CA ALA A 25 -4.15 7.42 11.58
C ALA A 25 -3.85 7.65 10.09
N SER A 26 -3.50 6.59 9.37
CA SER A 26 -3.08 6.68 7.96
C SER A 26 -3.37 5.41 7.16
N ALA A 27 -3.25 5.48 5.85
CA ALA A 27 -3.22 4.35 4.93
C ALA A 27 -2.28 4.65 3.76
N ILE A 28 -1.88 3.63 2.99
CA ILE A 28 -1.11 3.79 1.76
C ILE A 28 -1.98 3.41 0.56
N HIS A 29 -2.27 4.38 -0.29
CA HIS A 29 -2.88 4.12 -1.59
C HIS A 29 -1.81 3.83 -2.66
N TRP A 30 -2.00 2.76 -3.42
CA TRP A 30 -1.10 2.33 -4.49
C TRP A 30 -1.53 2.94 -5.82
N HIS A 31 -1.19 4.22 -6.00
CA HIS A 31 -1.71 5.05 -7.07
C HIS A 31 -1.53 4.42 -8.46
N GLY A 32 -2.63 4.23 -9.19
CA GLY A 32 -2.61 3.71 -10.57
C GLY A 32 -2.36 2.21 -10.70
N ILE A 33 -2.17 1.49 -9.60
CA ILE A 33 -1.98 0.03 -9.64
C ILE A 33 -3.36 -0.66 -9.66
N ARG A 34 -3.59 -1.56 -10.63
CA ARG A 34 -4.87 -2.27 -10.80
C ARG A 34 -4.92 -3.56 -9.94
N ILE A 35 -5.03 -3.39 -8.63
CA ILE A 35 -4.98 -4.48 -7.64
C ILE A 35 -6.35 -4.82 -7.05
N ASP A 36 -6.39 -5.87 -6.21
CA ASP A 36 -7.59 -6.22 -5.46
C ASP A 36 -8.02 -5.02 -4.59
N ASN A 37 -9.32 -4.76 -4.56
CA ASN A 37 -9.91 -3.59 -3.91
C ASN A 37 -9.52 -3.52 -2.43
N ALA A 38 -9.41 -4.66 -1.74
CA ALA A 38 -8.98 -4.72 -0.34
C ALA A 38 -7.56 -4.19 -0.08
N MET A 39 -6.73 -4.04 -1.11
CA MET A 39 -5.34 -3.56 -1.02
C MET A 39 -5.17 -2.12 -1.53
N ASP A 40 -6.26 -1.45 -1.90
CA ASP A 40 -6.20 -0.12 -2.52
C ASP A 40 -5.87 1.02 -1.56
N GLY A 41 -6.03 0.84 -0.23
CA GLY A 41 -5.58 1.86 0.73
C GLY A 41 -6.50 3.07 0.93
N VAL A 42 -7.79 2.97 0.59
CA VAL A 42 -8.77 4.04 0.82
C VAL A 42 -9.43 3.81 2.18
N ALA A 43 -8.95 4.52 3.19
CA ALA A 43 -9.47 4.43 4.56
C ALA A 43 -10.98 4.72 4.63
N GLY A 44 -11.70 3.84 5.33
CA GLY A 44 -13.16 3.90 5.48
C GLY A 44 -13.95 3.33 4.29
N LEU A 45 -13.28 2.95 3.20
CA LEU A 45 -13.91 2.31 2.03
C LEU A 45 -13.36 0.90 1.79
N THR A 46 -12.05 0.78 1.59
CA THR A 46 -11.43 -0.51 1.26
C THR A 46 -10.76 -1.18 2.45
N GLN A 47 -10.40 -0.39 3.47
CA GLN A 47 -9.85 -0.85 4.74
C GLN A 47 -10.12 0.16 5.85
N ALA A 48 -9.96 -0.24 7.12
CA ALA A 48 -9.85 0.70 8.22
C ALA A 48 -8.54 1.52 8.08
N ALA A 49 -8.53 2.75 8.61
CA ALA A 49 -7.27 3.47 8.78
C ALA A 49 -6.37 2.70 9.77
N VAL A 50 -5.07 2.75 9.53
CA VAL A 50 -4.07 2.16 10.42
C VAL A 50 -3.77 3.18 11.50
N GLU A 51 -4.11 2.86 12.74
CA GLU A 51 -3.92 3.76 13.88
C GLU A 51 -2.43 3.93 14.24
N PRO A 52 -2.05 4.97 15.00
CA PRO A 52 -0.70 5.12 15.52
C PRO A 52 -0.20 3.88 16.27
N GLY A 53 0.96 3.37 15.87
CA GLY A 53 1.57 2.15 16.41
C GLY A 53 1.05 0.85 15.80
N GLU A 54 0.01 0.90 14.97
CA GLU A 54 -0.52 -0.27 14.27
C GLU A 54 0.15 -0.49 12.91
N SER A 55 -0.25 -1.60 12.27
CA SER A 55 0.28 -1.99 10.97
C SER A 55 -0.77 -2.62 10.08
N PHE A 56 -0.53 -2.54 8.77
CA PHE A 56 -1.32 -3.22 7.75
C PHE A 56 -0.42 -3.95 6.77
N ASP A 57 -0.77 -5.18 6.42
CA ASP A 57 -0.04 -6.00 5.46
C ASP A 57 -0.67 -5.84 4.07
N TYR A 58 0.04 -5.16 3.18
CA TYR A 58 -0.31 -5.10 1.77
C TYR A 58 0.19 -6.36 1.07
N ASP A 59 -0.73 -7.06 0.41
CA ASP A 59 -0.44 -8.29 -0.32
C ASP A 59 -1.19 -8.37 -1.65
N PHE A 60 -0.49 -8.08 -2.75
CA PHE A 60 -1.08 -8.05 -4.09
C PHE A 60 -0.07 -8.39 -5.18
N VAL A 61 -0.54 -8.70 -6.39
CA VAL A 61 0.31 -8.88 -7.57
C VAL A 61 0.38 -7.57 -8.34
N ALA A 62 1.57 -7.13 -8.76
CA ALA A 62 1.73 -5.95 -9.61
C ALA A 62 1.50 -6.33 -11.08
N PRO A 63 0.34 -6.03 -11.70
CA PRO A 63 -0.01 -6.61 -12.99
C PRO A 63 0.65 -5.89 -14.18
N ASP A 64 1.08 -4.64 -13.97
CA ASP A 64 1.49 -3.72 -15.02
C ASP A 64 2.92 -3.21 -14.82
N ALA A 65 3.65 -3.09 -15.92
CA ALA A 65 4.93 -2.39 -15.95
C ALA A 65 4.70 -0.89 -16.16
N GLY A 66 5.40 -0.05 -15.40
CA GLY A 66 5.28 1.40 -15.52
C GLY A 66 5.87 2.14 -14.32
N THR A 67 5.65 3.45 -14.31
CA THR A 67 5.91 4.32 -13.16
C THR A 67 4.58 4.76 -12.57
N TYR A 68 4.47 4.66 -11.26
CA TYR A 68 3.26 4.82 -10.47
C TYR A 68 3.59 5.61 -9.20
#